data_AF-A0A167GNH8-F1
#
_entry.id   AF-A0A167GNH8-F1
#
_cell.length_a   1.000
_cell.length_b   1.000
_cell.length_c   1.000
_cell.angle_alpha   90.00
_cell.angle_beta   90.00
_cell.angle_gamma   90.00
#
_symmetry.space_group_name_H-M   'P 1'
#
loop_
_entity.id
_entity.type
_entity.pdbx_description
1 polymer ?
#
loop_
_entity_poly.entity_id
_entity_poly.type
_entity_poly.pdbx_seq_one_letter_code
_entity_poly.pdbx_strand_id
1 'polypeptide(L)'
;MTTESKPRTMPSDALTKVRAVDEDALAVFDAPEVKHAILHKIWELHREDERHHLHEINKLDHIKWYKPILYATEPVPFGTNYFGKILLDENEQCIHARVFKSEQGELIFHSVHWRKAQEGGAVFGKDDELEYFEY
;
A
#
# COMPACT_ATOMS: atom_id res chain seq x y z
N MET A 1 -32.22 29.27 -5.21
CA MET A 1 -32.14 27.86 -5.63
C MET A 1 -30.69 27.43 -5.48
N THR A 2 -30.44 26.69 -4.40
CA THR A 2 -29.16 26.16 -3.96
C THR A 2 -28.90 24.82 -4.65
N THR A 3 -27.71 24.64 -5.21
CA THR A 3 -27.13 23.31 -5.42
C THR A 3 -25.83 23.28 -4.63
N GLU A 4 -25.96 22.92 -3.35
CA GLU A 4 -24.83 22.46 -2.55
C GLU A 4 -24.40 21.09 -3.09
N SER A 5 -23.23 21.05 -3.73
CA SER A 5 -22.54 19.80 -4.02
C SER A 5 -22.17 19.14 -2.69
N LYS A 6 -22.89 18.08 -2.32
CA LYS A 6 -22.53 17.23 -1.17
C LYS A 6 -21.08 16.73 -1.35
N PRO A 7 -20.23 16.79 -0.32
CA PRO A 7 -18.98 16.04 -0.34
C PRO A 7 -19.35 14.55 -0.42
N ARG A 8 -18.82 13.88 -1.44
CA ARG A 8 -18.99 12.44 -1.64
C ARG A 8 -18.08 11.73 -0.65
N THR A 9 -18.47 11.69 0.62
CA THR A 9 -17.85 10.82 1.61
C THR A 9 -18.24 9.39 1.23
N MET A 10 -17.39 8.70 0.46
CA MET A 10 -17.56 7.27 0.27
C MET A 10 -17.30 6.60 1.63
N PRO A 11 -18.12 5.61 2.03
CA PRO A 11 -18.02 5.03 3.36
C PRO A 11 -16.71 4.26 3.48
N SER A 12 -16.07 4.37 4.64
CA SER A 12 -14.87 3.62 5.04
C SER A 12 -15.10 2.10 5.19
N ASP A 13 -16.13 1.54 4.53
CA ASP A 13 -16.59 0.14 4.63
C ASP A 13 -16.30 -0.67 3.35
N ALA A 14 -15.58 -0.12 2.37
CA ALA A 14 -15.22 -0.85 1.15
C ALA A 14 -14.22 -1.99 1.42
N LEU A 15 -13.38 -1.83 2.44
CA LEU A 15 -12.44 -2.86 2.87
C LEU A 15 -13.12 -3.87 3.80
N THR A 16 -12.84 -5.15 3.58
CA THR A 16 -13.03 -6.17 4.60
C THR A 16 -12.21 -5.83 5.83
N LYS A 17 -12.61 -6.35 7.00
CA LYS A 17 -11.85 -6.23 8.24
C LYS A 17 -10.35 -6.57 8.05
N VAL A 18 -9.49 -5.65 8.49
CA VAL A 18 -8.03 -5.86 8.52
C VAL A 18 -7.70 -7.09 9.35
N ARG A 19 -6.86 -7.96 8.79
CA ARG A 19 -6.46 -9.23 9.41
C ARG A 19 -4.98 -9.54 9.14
N ALA A 20 -4.42 -10.45 9.93
CA ALA A 20 -3.07 -10.97 9.70
C ALA A 20 -3.01 -11.64 8.33
N VAL A 21 -1.85 -11.53 7.66
CA VAL A 21 -1.60 -12.18 6.37
C VAL A 21 -1.76 -13.70 6.51
N ASP A 22 -2.60 -14.26 5.65
CA ASP A 22 -2.77 -15.69 5.45
C ASP A 22 -2.07 -16.14 4.15
N GLU A 23 -2.23 -17.42 3.80
CA GLU A 23 -1.54 -18.02 2.65
C GLU A 23 -1.91 -17.35 1.33
N ASP A 24 -3.17 -16.95 1.15
CA ASP A 24 -3.64 -16.28 -0.07
C ASP A 24 -3.05 -14.87 -0.20
N ALA A 25 -3.10 -14.08 0.86
CA ALA A 25 -2.50 -12.75 0.86
C ALA A 25 -0.98 -12.83 0.72
N LEU A 26 -0.34 -13.81 1.36
CA LEU A 26 1.10 -14.02 1.21
C LEU A 26 1.45 -14.34 -0.23
N ALA A 27 0.72 -15.25 -0.89
CA ALA A 27 0.93 -15.58 -2.29
C ALA A 27 0.77 -14.37 -3.22
N VAL A 28 -0.12 -13.43 -2.90
CA VAL A 28 -0.29 -12.18 -3.66
C VAL A 28 0.91 -11.26 -3.51
N PHE A 29 1.37 -11.00 -2.28
CA PHE A 29 2.43 -10.02 -2.04
C PHE A 29 3.85 -10.58 -2.22
N ASP A 30 4.06 -11.89 -2.05
CA ASP A 30 5.35 -12.53 -2.31
C ASP A 30 5.51 -13.03 -3.76
N ALA A 31 4.48 -12.88 -4.61
CA ALA A 31 4.62 -13.15 -6.04
C ALA A 31 5.80 -12.33 -6.62
N PRO A 32 6.75 -12.95 -7.33
CA PRO A 32 7.98 -12.28 -7.77
C PRO A 32 7.75 -10.98 -8.54
N GLU A 33 6.74 -10.96 -9.41
CA GLU A 33 6.35 -9.81 -10.22
C GLU A 33 5.77 -8.66 -9.37
N VAL A 34 4.94 -8.99 -8.38
CA VAL A 34 4.33 -8.01 -7.46
C VAL A 34 5.39 -7.44 -6.53
N LYS A 35 6.20 -8.32 -5.92
CA LYS A 35 7.28 -7.94 -5.03
C LYS A 35 8.30 -7.06 -5.74
N HIS A 36 8.69 -7.42 -6.96
CA HIS A 36 9.59 -6.61 -7.77
C HIS A 36 8.99 -5.23 -8.08
N ALA A 37 7.73 -5.17 -8.50
CA ALA A 37 7.04 -3.91 -8.82
C ALA A 37 6.92 -2.99 -7.59
N ILE A 38 6.57 -3.54 -6.43
CA ILE A 38 6.50 -2.80 -5.17
C ILE A 38 7.88 -2.24 -4.80
N LEU A 39 8.91 -3.09 -4.79
CA LEU A 39 10.27 -2.66 -4.47
C LEU A 39 10.75 -1.58 -5.44
N HIS A 40 10.53 -1.77 -6.74
CA HIS A 40 10.85 -0.77 -7.75
C HIS A 40 10.14 0.57 -7.48
N LYS A 41 8.86 0.53 -7.07
CA LYS A 41 8.12 1.75 -6.74
C LYS A 41 8.68 2.47 -5.52
N ILE A 42 9.09 1.72 -4.49
CA ILE A 42 9.79 2.28 -3.32
C ILE A 42 11.07 2.99 -3.77
N TRP A 43 11.89 2.34 -4.60
CA TRP A 43 13.12 2.94 -5.13
C TRP A 43 12.87 4.21 -5.96
N GLU A 44 11.80 4.26 -6.76
CA GLU A 44 11.40 5.48 -7.48
C GLU A 44 11.08 6.61 -6.52
N LEU A 45 10.28 6.33 -5.47
CA LEU A 45 9.91 7.31 -4.45
C LEU A 45 11.13 7.85 -3.71
N HIS A 46 12.10 6.99 -3.36
CA HIS A 46 13.38 7.40 -2.77
C HIS A 46 14.12 8.38 -3.69
N ARG A 47 14.26 8.01 -4.96
CA ARG A 47 15.00 8.81 -5.95
C ARG A 47 14.34 10.18 -6.19
N GLU A 48 13.02 10.25 -6.11
CA GLU A 48 12.29 11.52 -6.19
C GLU A 48 12.47 12.38 -4.93
N ASP A 49 12.44 11.77 -3.73
CA ASP A 49 12.69 12.44 -2.46
C ASP A 49 14.11 13.05 -2.38
N GLU A 50 15.12 12.29 -2.81
CA GLU A 50 16.52 12.75 -2.91
C GLU A 50 16.66 13.92 -3.88
N ARG A 51 16.00 13.85 -5.05
CA ARG A 51 16.06 14.90 -6.07
C ARG A 51 15.43 16.21 -5.58
N HIS A 52 14.43 16.13 -4.72
CA HIS A 52 13.69 17.30 -4.20
C HIS A 52 14.17 17.76 -2.82
N HIS A 53 15.19 17.11 -2.23
CA HIS A 53 15.71 17.39 -0.87
C HIS A 53 14.61 17.36 0.20
N LEU A 54 13.57 16.53 0.02
CA LEU A 54 12.44 16.46 0.95
C LEU A 54 12.79 15.62 2.20
N HIS A 55 13.78 14.73 2.09
CA HIS A 55 14.39 13.95 3.18
C HIS A 55 13.45 13.03 3.99
N GLU A 56 12.24 12.76 3.50
CA GLU A 56 11.21 12.03 4.26
C GLU A 56 11.37 10.51 4.15
N ILE A 57 12.08 10.04 3.12
CA ILE A 57 12.26 8.62 2.83
C ILE A 57 13.69 8.11 3.14
N ASN A 58 14.61 9.00 3.55
CA ASN A 58 15.97 8.64 4.01
C ASN A 58 16.04 7.62 5.17
N LYS A 59 14.91 7.23 5.75
CA LYS A 59 14.86 6.20 6.79
C LYS A 59 14.91 4.78 6.23
N LEU A 60 14.59 4.57 4.95
CA LEU A 60 14.58 3.26 4.28
C LEU A 60 15.93 2.90 3.63
N ASP A 61 17.05 3.46 4.13
CA ASP A 61 18.40 3.38 3.52
C ASP A 61 18.84 1.96 3.15
N HIS A 62 18.29 0.93 3.81
CA HIS A 62 18.36 -0.45 3.34
C HIS A 62 17.05 -1.19 3.68
N ILE A 63 16.29 -1.61 2.67
CA ILE A 63 15.20 -2.59 2.86
C ILE A 63 15.84 -3.89 3.36
N LYS A 64 15.77 -4.12 4.69
CA LYS A 64 16.35 -5.30 5.33
C LYS A 64 15.45 -6.52 5.19
N TRP A 65 14.14 -6.28 5.19
CA TRP A 65 13.11 -7.31 5.14
C TRP A 65 12.05 -6.96 4.10
N TYR A 66 11.33 -7.97 3.64
CA TYR A 66 10.07 -7.79 2.94
C TYR A 66 9.09 -8.78 3.56
N LYS A 67 8.25 -8.29 4.48
CA LYS A 67 7.35 -9.13 5.25
C LYS A 67 5.93 -8.55 5.25
N PRO A 68 5.01 -9.09 4.45
CA PRO A 68 3.59 -8.78 4.60
C PRO A 68 3.11 -9.16 6.00
N ILE A 69 2.49 -8.24 6.74
CA ILE A 69 2.06 -8.45 8.13
C ILE A 69 0.56 -8.34 8.35
N LEU A 70 -0.11 -7.42 7.65
CA LEU A 70 -1.56 -7.23 7.69
C LEU A 70 -2.08 -7.06 6.28
N TYR A 71 -3.35 -7.42 6.08
CA TYR A 71 -4.03 -7.12 4.85
C TYR A 71 -5.53 -6.90 5.06
N ALA A 72 -6.13 -6.25 4.06
CA ALA A 72 -7.57 -6.16 3.85
C ALA A 72 -7.86 -6.38 2.36
N THR A 73 -9.11 -6.68 2.04
CA THR A 73 -9.54 -6.91 0.66
C THR A 73 -10.75 -6.06 0.33
N GLU A 74 -10.91 -5.74 -0.94
CA GLU A 74 -12.11 -5.12 -1.48
C GLU A 74 -12.54 -5.94 -2.71
N PRO A 75 -13.70 -6.60 -2.67
CA PRO A 75 -14.28 -7.24 -3.85
C PRO A 75 -14.66 -6.18 -4.88
N VAL A 76 -14.22 -6.36 -6.12
CA VAL A 76 -14.52 -5.46 -7.24
C VAL A 76 -14.98 -6.29 -8.45
N PRO A 77 -15.61 -5.69 -9.47
CA PRO A 77 -15.93 -6.43 -10.68
C PRO A 77 -14.69 -7.11 -11.26
N PHE A 78 -14.81 -8.41 -11.57
CA PHE A 78 -13.77 -9.24 -12.21
C PHE A 78 -12.54 -9.53 -11.35
N GLY A 79 -12.59 -9.31 -10.04
CA GLY A 79 -11.50 -9.71 -9.15
C GLY A 79 -11.59 -9.17 -7.74
N THR A 80 -10.44 -9.00 -7.11
CA THR A 80 -10.33 -8.54 -5.72
C THR A 80 -9.09 -7.67 -5.57
N ASN A 81 -9.26 -6.49 -4.98
CA ASN A 81 -8.15 -5.68 -4.54
C ASN A 81 -7.66 -6.18 -3.18
N TYR A 82 -6.36 -6.38 -3.07
CA TYR A 82 -5.64 -6.67 -1.85
C TYR A 82 -4.89 -5.41 -1.44
N PHE A 83 -5.12 -4.99 -0.20
CA PHE A 83 -4.41 -3.91 0.46
C PHE A 83 -3.52 -4.56 1.51
N GLY A 84 -2.20 -4.38 1.42
CA GLY A 84 -1.23 -5.06 2.27
C GLY A 84 -0.35 -4.07 2.99
N LYS A 85 -0.14 -4.28 4.29
CA LYS A 85 0.92 -3.65 5.06
C LYS A 85 2.15 -4.55 5.04
N ILE A 86 3.26 -4.03 4.51
CA ILE A 86 4.51 -4.75 4.34
C ILE A 86 5.57 -4.08 5.19
N LEU A 87 6.12 -4.83 6.14
CA LEU A 87 7.24 -4.43 6.98
C LEU A 87 8.56 -4.55 6.20
N LEU A 88 9.37 -3.48 6.24
CA LEU A 88 10.58 -3.33 5.44
C LEU A 88 11.89 -3.39 6.24
N ASP A 89 11.86 -3.07 7.54
CA ASP A 89 13.09 -2.98 8.33
C ASP A 89 12.87 -3.22 9.85
N GLU A 90 13.97 -3.14 10.59
CA GLU A 90 14.02 -3.30 12.05
C GLU A 90 13.47 -2.11 12.84
N ASN A 91 13.30 -0.96 12.19
CA ASN A 91 12.68 0.22 12.79
C ASN A 91 11.15 0.17 12.67
N GLU A 92 10.60 -0.99 12.32
CA GLU A 92 9.18 -1.24 12.16
C GLU A 92 8.52 -0.38 11.05
N GLN A 93 9.31 0.06 10.07
CA GLN A 93 8.81 0.83 8.94
C GLN A 93 8.06 -0.04 7.96
N CYS A 94 6.89 0.43 7.58
CA CYS A 94 5.97 -0.26 6.71
C CYS A 94 5.65 0.59 5.48
N ILE A 95 5.21 -0.10 4.43
CA ILE A 95 4.47 0.50 3.32
C ILE A 95 3.10 -0.15 3.21
N HIS A 96 2.14 0.59 2.65
CA HIS A 96 0.85 0.03 2.26
C HIS A 96 0.83 -0.10 0.73
N ALA A 97 0.56 -1.31 0.23
CA ALA A 97 0.54 -1.62 -1.20
C ALA A 97 -0.83 -2.14 -1.62
N ARG A 98 -1.24 -1.81 -2.85
CA ARG A 98 -2.47 -2.29 -3.48
C ARG A 98 -2.13 -3.17 -4.67
N VAL A 99 -2.71 -4.37 -4.66
CA VAL A 99 -2.55 -5.37 -5.72
C VAL A 99 -3.91 -5.91 -6.09
N PHE A 100 -4.22 -5.93 -7.38
CA PHE A 100 -5.43 -6.56 -7.89
C PHE A 100 -5.13 -8.00 -8.26
N LYS A 101 -6.03 -8.90 -7.86
CA LYS A 101 -6.06 -10.30 -8.30
C LYS A 101 -7.31 -10.50 -9.14
N SER A 102 -7.14 -10.83 -10.42
CA SER A 102 -8.28 -11.14 -11.30
C SER A 102 -8.94 -12.47 -10.93
N GLU A 103 -10.16 -12.70 -11.40
CA GLU A 103 -10.82 -14.02 -11.28
C GLU A 103 -10.02 -15.15 -11.95
N GLN A 104 -9.18 -14.84 -12.94
CA GLN A 104 -8.27 -15.82 -13.57
C GLN A 104 -6.94 -15.99 -12.80
N GLY A 105 -6.73 -15.25 -11.71
CA GLY A 105 -5.53 -15.33 -10.88
C GLY A 105 -4.37 -14.45 -11.34
N GLU A 106 -4.57 -13.54 -12.31
CA GLU A 106 -3.57 -12.57 -12.72
C GLU A 106 -3.36 -11.54 -11.60
N LEU A 107 -2.09 -11.23 -11.30
CA LEU A 107 -1.71 -10.26 -10.28
C LEU A 107 -1.22 -8.98 -10.92
N ILE A 108 -1.83 -7.86 -10.55
CA ILE A 108 -1.50 -6.53 -11.06
C ILE A 108 -1.19 -5.62 -9.88
N PHE A 109 0.07 -5.21 -9.75
CA PHE A 109 0.43 -4.16 -8.80
C PHE A 109 -0.17 -2.82 -9.26
N HIS A 110 -0.98 -2.19 -8.40
CA HIS A 110 -1.56 -0.88 -8.68
C HIS A 110 -0.68 0.24 -8.16
N SER A 111 -0.45 0.27 -6.85
CA SER A 111 0.20 1.42 -6.22
C SER A 111 0.67 1.15 -4.80
N VAL A 112 1.53 2.06 -4.32
CA VAL A 112 1.87 2.21 -2.91
C VAL A 112 1.13 3.45 -2.38
N HIS A 113 0.56 3.34 -1.20
CA HIS A 113 -0.06 4.46 -0.51
C HIS A 113 1.01 5.51 -0.19
N TRP A 114 0.74 6.76 -0.54
CA TRP A 114 1.55 7.90 -0.15
C TRP A 114 0.66 8.99 0.45
N ARG A 115 1.12 9.56 1.55
CA ARG A 115 0.53 10.76 2.17
C ARG A 115 1.32 11.98 1.74
N LYS A 116 0.87 13.17 2.15
CA LYS A 116 1.66 14.38 1.97
C LYS A 116 3.01 14.25 2.65
N ALA A 117 3.96 14.98 2.10
CA ALA A 117 5.32 15.03 2.59
C ALA A 117 5.39 15.27 4.12
N GLN A 118 4.71 16.33 4.57
CA GLN A 118 4.65 16.74 5.98
C GLN A 118 3.97 15.71 6.91
N GLU A 119 3.30 14.70 6.35
CA GLU A 119 2.60 13.62 7.05
C GLU A 119 3.37 12.28 7.01
N GLY A 120 4.63 12.29 6.55
CA GLY A 120 5.51 11.13 6.51
C GLY A 120 5.55 10.39 5.17
N GLY A 121 4.93 10.94 4.12
CA GLY A 121 5.03 10.40 2.76
C GLY A 121 4.47 8.98 2.62
N ALA A 122 5.22 8.11 1.97
CA ALA A 122 4.84 6.71 1.71
C ALA A 122 5.25 5.72 2.82
N VAL A 123 5.86 6.22 3.91
CA VAL A 123 6.34 5.38 5.02
C VAL A 123 5.34 5.45 6.17
N PHE A 124 4.99 4.28 6.68
CA PHE A 124 4.04 4.09 7.77
C PHE A 124 4.73 3.38 8.94
N GLY A 125 4.25 3.63 10.16
CA GLY A 125 4.59 2.81 11.31
C GLY A 125 3.81 1.50 11.30
N LYS A 126 4.30 0.50 12.03
CA LYS A 126 3.59 -0.76 12.23
C LYS A 126 2.21 -0.57 12.86
N ASP A 127 2.04 0.42 13.72
CA ASP A 127 0.78 0.74 14.39
C ASP A 127 -0.16 1.64 13.57
N ASP A 128 0.29 2.23 12.46
CA ASP A 128 -0.57 3.05 11.59
C ASP A 128 -1.69 2.20 10.98
N GLU A 129 -2.89 2.72 10.82
CA GLU A 129 -4.00 1.92 10.28
C GLU A 129 -3.81 1.60 8.79
N LEU A 130 -4.22 0.39 8.38
CA LEU A 130 -4.28 0.02 6.97
C LEU A 130 -5.62 0.49 6.41
N GLU A 131 -5.59 1.59 5.68
CA GLU A 131 -6.77 2.25 5.12
C GLU A 131 -6.93 2.01 3.63
N TYR A 132 -8.12 2.32 3.11
CA TYR A 132 -8.42 2.30 1.68
C TYR A 132 -7.74 3.48 0.96
N PHE A 133 -7.25 3.25 -0.25
CA PHE A 133 -6.70 4.28 -1.14
C PHE A 133 -6.89 3.93 -2.63
N GLU A 134 -7.09 4.95 -3.48
CA GLU A 134 -7.55 4.73 -4.87
C GLU A 134 -6.47 4.83 -5.96
N TYR A 135 -5.47 5.67 -5.73
CA TYR A 135 -4.59 6.23 -6.77
C TYR A 135 -3.57 5.25 -7.31
#